data_AF-A0A5E5PLP0-F1
#
_entry.id   AF-A0A5E5PLP0-F1
#
_cell.length_a   1.000
_cell.length_b   1.000
_cell.length_c   1.000
_cell.angle_alpha   90.00
_cell.angle_beta   90.00
_cell.angle_gamma   90.00
#
_symmetry.space_group_name_H-M   'P 1'
#
loop_
_entity.id
_entity.type
_entity.pdbx_description
1 polymer ?
#
loop_
_entity_poly.entity_id
_entity_poly.type
_entity_poly.pdbx_seq_one_letter_code
_entity_poly.pdbx_strand_id
1 'polypeptide(L)'
;MILFDFIVNNEHPSLPGHFPNNPIVPGAIIIEKVIQKLSELETPKEVTTLLAIKFIKPILPNQKVAVLCKNISPTLLSFECSTDGKVSVLGRLSTR
;
A
#
# COMPACT_ATOMS: atom_id res chain seq x y z
N MET A 1 7.96 -7.09 -12.74
CA MET A 1 6.65 -6.93 -12.06
C MET A 1 6.84 -7.39 -10.63
N ILE A 2 6.32 -6.66 -9.66
CA ILE A 2 6.49 -6.99 -8.24
C ILE A 2 5.10 -7.25 -7.66
N LEU A 3 4.93 -8.40 -7.01
CA LEU A 3 3.68 -8.88 -6.45
C LEU A 3 3.92 -9.30 -5.01
N PHE A 4 3.07 -8.84 -4.11
CA PHE A 4 3.08 -9.26 -2.71
C PHE A 4 1.72 -8.98 -2.09
N ASP A 5 1.54 -9.43 -0.86
CA ASP A 5 0.36 -9.12 -0.07
C ASP A 5 0.73 -8.75 1.36
N PHE A 6 -0.22 -8.12 2.05
CA PHE A 6 -0.12 -7.84 3.47
C PHE A 6 -1.50 -7.83 4.13
N ILE A 7 -1.49 -7.92 5.46
CA ILE A 7 -2.67 -7.77 6.32
C ILE A 7 -2.31 -6.76 7.41
N VAL A 8 -3.22 -5.83 7.70
CA VAL A 8 -3.18 -5.00 8.91
C VAL A 8 -4.21 -5.58 9.86
N ASN A 9 -3.76 -6.21 10.95
CA ASN A 9 -4.67 -6.85 11.89
C ASN A 9 -5.39 -5.80 12.77
N ASN A 10 -6.43 -6.24 13.48
CA ASN A 10 -7.21 -5.39 14.40
C ASN A 10 -6.42 -4.87 15.61
N GLU A 11 -5.28 -5.49 15.93
CA GLU A 11 -4.37 -5.10 17.01
C GLU A 11 -3.38 -4.00 16.58
N HIS A 12 -3.38 -3.60 15.31
CA HIS A 12 -2.44 -2.62 14.80
C HIS A 12 -2.58 -1.28 15.57
N PRO A 13 -1.49 -0.71 16.10
CA PRO A 13 -1.54 0.44 17.00
C PRO A 13 -2.10 1.72 16.35
N SER A 14 -2.22 1.75 15.03
CA SER A 14 -2.82 2.87 14.30
C SER A 14 -4.35 2.82 14.21
N LEU A 15 -5.01 1.75 14.68
CA LEU A 15 -6.46 1.57 14.58
C LEU A 15 -7.27 2.16 15.73
N PRO A 16 -6.81 2.16 17.00
CA PRO A 16 -7.51 2.86 18.07
C PRO A 16 -7.75 4.33 17.70
N GLY A 17 -9.01 4.76 17.68
CA GLY A 17 -9.39 6.11 17.26
C GLY A 17 -9.49 6.35 15.75
N HIS A 18 -9.24 5.34 14.91
CA HIS A 18 -9.28 5.45 13.43
C HIS A 18 -10.16 4.38 12.76
N PHE A 19 -11.48 4.47 12.84
CA PHE A 19 -12.28 5.40 13.66
C PHE A 19 -12.95 4.61 14.80
N PRO A 20 -13.35 5.25 15.91
CA PRO A 20 -14.11 4.56 16.94
C PRO A 20 -15.30 3.81 16.34
N ASN A 21 -15.47 2.53 16.72
CA ASN A 21 -16.52 1.61 16.25
C ASN A 21 -16.53 1.24 14.75
N ASN A 22 -15.80 1.96 13.89
CA ASN A 22 -15.73 1.67 12.46
C ASN A 22 -14.28 1.81 11.96
N PRO A 23 -13.38 0.89 12.35
CA PRO A 23 -11.98 1.00 12.02
C PRO A 23 -11.73 0.79 10.53
N ILE A 24 -10.91 1.65 9.95
CA ILE A 24 -10.36 1.47 8.60
C ILE A 24 -8.84 1.60 8.67
N VAL A 25 -8.13 0.87 7.82
CA VAL A 25 -6.68 0.96 7.72
C VAL A 25 -6.29 2.37 7.27
N PRO A 26 -5.44 3.09 8.02
CA PRO A 26 -5.00 4.42 7.61
C PRO A 26 -4.23 4.38 6.29
N GLY A 27 -4.43 5.39 5.45
CA GLY A 27 -3.73 5.51 4.17
C GLY A 27 -2.20 5.48 4.31
N ALA A 28 -1.67 6.10 5.37
CA ALA A 28 -0.24 6.11 5.68
C ALA A 28 0.32 4.69 5.91
N ILE A 29 -0.42 3.82 6.60
CA ILE A 29 0.01 2.42 6.83
C ILE A 29 0.00 1.62 5.53
N ILE A 30 -0.97 1.85 4.65
CA ILE A 30 -1.00 1.21 3.32
C ILE A 30 0.26 1.60 2.53
N ILE A 31 0.60 2.90 2.54
CA ILE A 31 1.79 3.42 1.84
C ILE A 31 3.08 2.86 2.46
N GLU A 32 3.18 2.84 3.78
CA GLU A 32 4.32 2.26 4.51
C GLU A 32 4.56 0.81 4.11
N LYS A 33 3.51 -0.03 4.07
CA LYS A 33 3.64 -1.44 3.66
C LYS A 33 4.15 -1.58 2.23
N VAL A 34 3.72 -0.70 1.32
CA VAL A 34 4.23 -0.69 -0.06
C VAL A 34 5.71 -0.29 -0.09
N ILE A 35 6.10 0.79 0.58
CA ILE A 35 7.48 1.26 0.63
C ILE A 35 8.40 0.22 1.27
N GLN A 36 7.99 -0.33 2.42
CA GLN A 36 8.72 -1.38 3.13
C GLN A 36 8.99 -2.57 2.20
N LYS A 37 7.96 -3.06 1.51
CA LYS A 37 8.11 -4.20 0.59
C LYS A 37 8.98 -3.91 -0.62
N LEU A 38 8.97 -2.68 -1.13
CA LEU A 38 9.89 -2.26 -2.18
C LEU A 38 11.36 -2.18 -1.69
N SER A 39 11.58 -1.86 -0.42
CA SER A 39 12.92 -1.82 0.19
C SER A 39 13.49 -3.21 0.51
N GLU A 40 12.63 -4.22 0.71
CA GLU A 40 13.01 -5.60 1.04
C GLU A 40 13.29 -6.48 -0.20
N LEU A 41 13.21 -5.92 -1.41
CA LEU A 41 13.50 -6.66 -2.64
C LEU A 41 14.99 -7.02 -2.75
N GLU A 42 15.31 -8.08 -3.52
CA GLU A 42 16.70 -8.46 -3.83
C GLU A 42 17.49 -7.29 -4.45
N THR A 43 16.82 -6.49 -5.29
CA THR A 43 17.29 -5.15 -5.69
C THR A 43 16.37 -4.11 -5.05
N PRO A 44 16.75 -3.54 -3.90
CA PRO A 44 15.93 -2.57 -3.18
C PRO A 44 15.57 -1.38 -4.07
N LYS A 45 14.35 -0.89 -3.90
CA LYS A 45 13.89 0.36 -4.53
C LYS A 45 13.61 1.37 -3.43
N GLU A 46 14.39 2.44 -3.39
CA GLU A 46 14.15 3.49 -2.41
C GLU A 46 13.15 4.50 -2.98
N VAL A 47 11.98 4.59 -2.35
CA VAL A 47 10.94 5.54 -2.75
C VAL A 47 11.35 6.96 -2.33
N THR A 48 11.48 7.86 -3.32
CA THR A 48 11.91 9.25 -3.09
C THR A 48 10.74 10.23 -3.06
N THR A 49 9.69 9.98 -3.85
CA THR A 49 8.53 10.87 -3.95
C THR A 49 7.24 10.08 -4.14
N LEU A 50 6.19 10.49 -3.43
CA LEU A 50 4.81 10.08 -3.67
C LEU A 50 4.19 11.03 -4.71
N LEU A 51 4.19 10.66 -5.99
CA LEU A 51 3.75 11.56 -7.07
C LEU A 51 2.22 11.75 -7.08
N ALA A 52 1.49 10.65 -6.90
CA ALA A 52 0.03 10.67 -6.79
C ALA A 52 -0.44 9.42 -6.06
N ILE A 53 -1.42 9.56 -5.17
CA ILE A 53 -2.06 8.45 -4.48
C ILE A 53 -3.56 8.72 -4.46
N LYS A 54 -4.35 7.70 -4.78
CA LYS A 54 -5.81 7.76 -4.77
C LYS A 54 -6.37 6.60 -3.97
N PHE A 55 -7.10 6.91 -2.91
CA PHE A 55 -7.85 5.96 -2.09
C PHE A 55 -9.28 5.88 -2.63
N ILE A 56 -9.60 4.78 -3.31
CA ILE A 56 -10.90 4.55 -3.98
C ILE A 56 -11.91 3.95 -3.01
N LYS A 57 -11.46 3.01 -2.16
CA LYS A 57 -12.29 2.31 -1.17
C LYS A 57 -11.51 2.11 0.13
N PRO A 58 -12.19 2.14 1.28
CA PRO A 58 -11.56 1.81 2.54
C PRO A 58 -11.11 0.36 2.55
N ILE A 59 -9.96 0.12 3.18
CA ILE A 59 -9.49 -1.22 3.54
C ILE A 59 -9.82 -1.40 5.03
N LEU A 60 -10.46 -2.51 5.37
CA LEU A 60 -10.82 -2.86 6.75
C LEU A 60 -9.68 -3.66 7.41
N PRO A 61 -9.58 -3.65 8.75
CA PRO A 61 -8.68 -4.54 9.47
C PRO A 61 -8.94 -6.01 9.09
N ASN A 62 -7.87 -6.82 9.15
CA ASN A 62 -7.86 -8.24 8.78
C ASN A 62 -8.17 -8.55 7.31
N GLN A 63 -8.45 -7.56 6.45
CA GLN A 63 -8.56 -7.80 5.01
C GLN A 63 -7.18 -8.05 4.39
N LYS A 64 -7.09 -9.08 3.55
CA LYS A 64 -5.92 -9.35 2.74
C LYS A 64 -5.84 -8.35 1.60
N VAL A 65 -4.73 -7.61 1.54
CA VAL A 65 -4.45 -6.61 0.51
C VAL A 65 -3.44 -7.19 -0.48
N ALA A 66 -3.86 -7.42 -1.71
CA ALA A 66 -2.96 -7.78 -2.80
C ALA A 66 -2.37 -6.50 -3.41
N VAL A 67 -1.05 -6.47 -3.60
CA VAL A 67 -0.35 -5.32 -4.20
C VAL A 67 0.34 -5.75 -5.48
N LEU A 68 0.07 -4.99 -6.55
CA LEU A 68 0.74 -5.13 -7.83
C LEU A 68 1.51 -3.85 -8.17
N CYS A 69 2.82 -3.98 -8.28
CA CYS A 69 3.74 -2.92 -8.65
C CYS A 69 4.30 -3.16 -10.06
N LYS A 70 4.24 -2.12 -10.90
CA LYS A 70 4.75 -2.11 -12.28
C LYS A 70 5.73 -0.95 -12.47
N ASN A 71 6.92 -1.25 -12.96
CA ASN A 71 7.86 -0.22 -13.42
C ASN A 71 7.28 0.41 -14.70
N ILE A 72 7.14 1.73 -14.71
CA ILE A 72 6.83 2.52 -15.90
C ILE A 72 8.14 2.96 -16.58
N SER A 73 9.16 3.26 -15.78
CA SER A 73 10.53 3.56 -16.22
C SER A 73 11.52 3.05 -15.15
N PRO A 74 12.84 3.22 -15.31
CA PRO A 74 13.80 2.88 -14.26
C PRO A 74 13.53 3.58 -12.91
N THR A 75 12.98 4.79 -12.93
CA THR A 75 12.76 5.64 -11.75
C THR A 75 11.29 5.90 -11.43
N LEU A 76 10.34 5.38 -12.21
CA LEU A 76 8.90 5.58 -12.02
C LEU A 76 8.19 4.23 -11.87
N LEU A 77 7.45 4.08 -10.79
CA LEU A 77 6.68 2.88 -10.46
C LEU A 77 5.21 3.25 -10.24
N SER A 78 4.29 2.45 -10.78
CA SER A 78 2.88 2.47 -10.37
C SER A 78 2.56 1.28 -9.48
N PHE A 79 1.69 1.47 -8.50
CA PHE A 79 1.15 0.38 -7.70
C PHE A 79 -0.38 0.42 -7.63
N GLU A 80 -0.96 -0.75 -7.47
CA GLU A 80 -2.37 -0.96 -7.18
C GLU A 80 -2.51 -1.87 -5.97
N CYS A 81 -3.33 -1.47 -5.00
CA CYS A 81 -3.75 -2.29 -3.87
C CYS A 81 -5.21 -2.71 -4.08
N SER A 82 -5.47 -4.01 -4.03
CA SER A 82 -6.79 -4.60 -4.24
C SER A 82 -7.20 -5.48 -3.06
N THR A 83 -8.47 -5.38 -2.67
CA THR A 83 -9.12 -6.21 -1.64
C THR A 83 -10.36 -6.85 -2.25
N ASP A 84 -10.58 -8.14 -2.01
CA ASP A 84 -11.72 -8.90 -2.55
C ASP A 84 -11.90 -8.72 -4.08
N GLY A 85 -10.78 -8.70 -4.80
CA GLY A 85 -10.74 -8.52 -6.26
C GLY A 85 -11.10 -7.12 -6.77
N LYS A 86 -11.23 -6.13 -5.89
CA LYS A 86 -11.58 -4.74 -6.23
C LYS A 86 -10.45 -3.79 -5.85
N VAL A 87 -10.21 -2.81 -6.71
CA VAL A 87 -9.21 -1.76 -6.46
C VAL A 87 -9.64 -0.88 -5.29
N SER A 88 -8.75 -0.75 -4.31
CA SER A 88 -8.93 0.09 -3.12
C SER A 88 -7.96 1.26 -3.10
N VAL A 89 -6.72 1.10 -3.57
CA VAL A 89 -5.73 2.18 -3.68
C VAL A 89 -4.97 2.09 -4.99
N LEU A 90 -4.70 3.25 -5.59
CA LEU A 90 -3.79 3.39 -6.73
C LEU A 90 -2.72 4.40 -6.38
N GLY A 91 -1.50 4.22 -6.89
CA GLY A 91 -0.49 5.26 -6.76
C GLY A 91 0.64 5.20 -7.77
N ARG A 92 1.39 6.30 -7.82
CA ARG A 92 2.62 6.47 -8.58
C ARG A 92 3.71 7.03 -7.67
N LEU A 93 4.87 6.43 -7.76
CA LEU A 93 6.02 6.65 -6.90
C LEU A 93 7.26 6.86 -7.77
N SER A 94 8.12 7.80 -7.41
CA SER A 94 9.49 7.82 -7.94
C SER A 94 10.41 7.00 -7.04
N THR A 95 11.36 6.29 -7.65
CA THR A 95 12.35 5.47 -6.95
C THR A 95 13.76 5.82 -7.40
N ARG A 96 14.73 5.66 -6.49
CA ARG A 96 16.16 5.59 -6.81
C ARG A 96 16.69 4.17 -6.59
#